data_AF-A0AAN3D531-F1
#
_entry.id   AF-A0AAN3D531-F1
#
_cell.length_a   1.000
_cell.length_b   1.000
_cell.length_c   1.000
_cell.angle_alpha   90.00
_cell.angle_beta   90.00
_cell.angle_gamma   90.00
#
_symmetry.space_group_name_H-M   'P 1'
#
loop_
_entity.id
_entity.type
_entity.pdbx_description
1 polymer ?
#
loop_
_entity_poly.entity_id
_entity_poly.type
_entity_poly.pdbx_seq_one_letter_code
_entity_poly.pdbx_strand_id
1 'polypeptide(L)' 'MIDTSENLIIIKGQIKTPKIESCQNHNGNYKVIFRNVPSAYTYKEENVLWLTDPDKPNPPIS' A
#
# COMPACT_ATOMS: atom_id res chain seq x y z
N MET A 1 -0.03 -8.90 7.60
CA MET A 1 -1.14 -8.09 7.08
C MET A 1 -0.73 -6.63 7.22
N ILE A 2 -0.87 -5.81 6.18
CA ILE A 2 -0.55 -4.39 6.26
C ILE A 2 -1.64 -3.68 7.07
N ASP A 3 -1.24 -2.93 8.08
CA ASP A 3 -2.17 -2.10 8.85
C ASP A 3 -2.55 -0.87 8.01
N THR A 4 -3.80 -0.80 7.57
CA THR A 4 -4.31 0.31 6.75
C THR A 4 -4.63 1.57 7.56
N SER A 5 -4.64 1.47 8.90
CA SER A 5 -4.78 2.63 9.80
C SER A 5 -3.46 3.36 10.01
N GLU A 6 -2.33 2.66 9.81
CA GLU A 6 -0.98 3.20 9.93
C GLU A 6 -0.26 3.33 8.58
N ASN A 7 -0.79 2.78 7.49
CA ASN A 7 -0.11 2.78 6.20
C ASN A 7 -1.06 3.13 5.04
N LEU A 8 -0.61 4.03 4.17
CA LEU A 8 -1.23 4.32 2.89
C LEU A 8 -0.23 3.99 1.75
N ILE A 9 -0.56 2.97 0.96
CA ILE A 9 0.24 2.51 -0.17
C ILE A 9 -0.48 2.86 -1.47
N ILE A 10 0.19 3.67 -2.28
CA ILE A 10 -0.26 4.13 -3.58
C ILE A 10 0.66 3.49 -4.63
N ILE A 11 0.06 2.78 -5.58
CA ILE A 11 0.78 2.14 -6.68
C ILE A 11 0.32 2.78 -7.99
N LYS A 12 1.25 3.38 -8.74
CA LYS A 12 0.98 4.11 -9.99
C LYS A 12 -0.14 5.15 -9.82
N GLY A 13 -0.07 5.94 -8.75
CA GLY A 13 -1.03 7.00 -8.43
C GLY A 13 -2.39 6.52 -7.91
N GLN A 14 -2.60 5.22 -7.70
CA GLN A 14 -3.86 4.68 -7.18
C GLN A 14 -3.70 4.13 -5.77
N ILE A 15 -4.61 4.46 -4.86
CA ILE A 15 -4.66 3.85 -3.53
C ILE A 15 -4.95 2.35 -3.67
N LYS A 16 -4.05 1.52 -3.16
CA LYS A 16 -4.17 0.05 -3.24
C LYS A 16 -4.19 -0.65 -1.88
N THR A 17 -3.82 0.03 -0.79
CA THR A 17 -3.70 -0.58 0.56
C THR A 17 -4.85 -1.53 0.94
N PRO A 18 -6.14 -1.18 0.74
CA PRO A 18 -7.25 -2.05 1.16
C PRO A 18 -7.26 -3.43 0.49
N LYS A 19 -6.64 -3.53 -0.70
CA LYS A 19 -6.58 -4.75 -1.50
C LYS A 19 -5.26 -5.50 -1.32
N ILE A 20 -4.28 -4.92 -0.63
CA ILE A 20 -2.97 -5.54 -0.43
C ILE A 20 -3.04 -6.53 0.74
N GLU A 21 -2.52 -7.73 0.50
CA GLU A 21 -2.29 -8.74 1.51
C GLU A 21 -0.88 -8.60 2.10
N SER A 22 0.11 -8.39 1.21
CA SER A 22 1.52 -8.22 1.55
C SER A 22 2.21 -7.28 0.55
N CYS A 23 3.14 -6.45 1.03
CA CYS A 23 3.98 -5.56 0.23
C CYS A 23 5.39 -5.57 0.85
N GLN A 24 6.41 -5.93 0.06
CA GLN A 24 7.79 -6.06 0.52
C GLN A 24 8.74 -5.41 -0.47
N ASN A 25 9.65 -4.56 0.00
CA ASN A 25 10.74 -4.02 -0.82
C ASN A 25 11.91 -5.01 -0.86
N HIS A 26 12.37 -5.33 -2.07
CA HIS A 26 13.56 -6.11 -2.36
C HIS A 26 14.44 -5.31 -3.32
N ASN A 27 15.44 -4.61 -2.79
CA ASN A 27 16.40 -3.79 -3.54
C ASN A 27 15.74 -2.86 -4.58
N GLY A 28 14.78 -2.03 -4.14
CA GLY A 28 14.09 -1.06 -4.99
C GLY A 28 13.01 -1.68 -5.90
N ASN A 29 12.65 -2.94 -5.67
CA ASN A 29 11.50 -3.58 -6.31
C ASN A 29 10.52 -4.04 -5.22
N TYR A 30 9.30 -3.54 -5.28
CA TYR A 30 8.23 -3.96 -4.41
C TYR A 30 7.54 -5.20 -4.96
N LYS A 31 7.56 -6.29 -4.18
CA LYS A 31 6.72 -7.47 -4.40
C LYS A 31 5.40 -7.28 -3.64
N VAL A 32 4.30 -7.26 -4.37
CA VAL A 32 2.95 -7.01 -3.85
C VAL A 32 2.07 -8.21 -4.13
N ILE A 33 1.40 -8.70 -3.09
CA ILE A 33 0.36 -9.73 -3.17
C ILE A 33 -0.97 -9.05 -2.83
N PHE A 34 -1.96 -9.22 -3.70
CA PHE A 34 -3.31 -8.70 -3.48
C PHE A 34 -4.21 -9.78 -2.91
N ARG A 35 -5.13 -9.40 -2.03
CA ARG A 35 -6.12 -10.30 -1.43
C ARG A 35 -6.94 -10.98 -2.52
N ASN A 36 -7.11 -12.29 -2.40
CA ASN A 36 -7.87 -13.12 -3.34
C ASN A 36 -7.32 -13.12 -4.79
N VAL A 37 -6.08 -12.69 -4.98
CA VAL A 37 -5.37 -12.80 -6.27
C VAL A 37 -4.17 -13.70 -6.06
N PRO A 38 -4.09 -14.87 -6.73
CA PRO A 38 -3.03 -15.86 -6.47
C PRO A 38 -1.64 -15.42 -6.97
N SER A 39 -1.57 -14.35 -7.77
CA SER A 39 -0.34 -13.86 -8.38
C SER A 39 0.34 -12.79 -7.52
N ALA A 40 1.67 -12.85 -7.46
CA ALA A 40 2.49 -11.76 -6.98
C ALA A 40 2.84 -10.80 -8.13
N TYR A 41 2.82 -9.50 -7.85
CA TYR A 41 3.18 -8.44 -8.78
C TYR A 41 4.47 -7.77 -8.33
N THR A 42 5.30 -7.36 -9.28
CA THR A 42 6.52 -6.61 -9.00
C THR A 42 6.38 -5.19 -9.56
N TYR A 43 6.64 -4.21 -8.71
CA TYR A 43 6.67 -2.79 -9.08
C TYR A 43 8.04 -2.20 -8.78
N LYS A 44 8.52 -1.31 -9.64
CA LYS A 44 9.69 -0.49 -9.31
C LYS A 44 9.37 0.51 -8.22
N GLU A 45 10.37 0.90 -7.44
CA GLU A 45 10.25 1.89 -6.38
C GLU A 45 9.59 3.19 -6.85
N GLU A 46 9.91 3.70 -8.05
CA GLU A 46 9.28 4.94 -8.54
C GLU A 46 7.76 4.82 -8.78
N ASN A 47 7.22 3.60 -8.79
CA ASN A 47 5.79 3.34 -8.95
C ASN A 47 5.06 3.12 -7.62
N VAL A 48 5.77 3.11 -6.49
CA VAL A 48 5.20 2.80 -5.16
C VAL A 48 5.51 3.93 -4.21
N LEU A 49 4.46 4.62 -3.77
CA LEU A 49 4.53 5.58 -2.66
C LEU A 49 3.97 4.89 -1.41
N TRP A 50 4.80 4.79 -0.38
CA TRP A 50 4.43 4.27 0.93
C TRP A 50 4.47 5.41 1.94
N LEU A 51 3.29 5.78 2.46
CA LEU A 51 3.15 6.76 3.53
C LEU A 51 2.87 6.00 4.83
N THR A 52 3.77 6.15 5.80
CA THR A 52 3.62 5.63 7.16
C THR A 52 3.01 6.72 8.04
N ASP A 53 2.06 6.34 8.89
CA ASP A 53 1.27 7.23 9.75
C ASP A 53 0.58 8.37 8.97
N PRO A 54 -0.31 8.03 8.01
CA PRO A 54 -1.09 9.07 7.33
C PRO A 54 -1.98 9.77 8.36
N ASP A 55 -1.98 11.11 8.38
CA ASP A 55 -2.90 11.89 9.20
C ASP A 55 -4.32 11.32 9.07
N LYS A 56 -4.86 10.82 10.19
CA LYS A 56 -6.24 10.34 10.21
C LYS A 56 -7.12 11.52 9.82
N PRO A 57 -8.03 11.38 8.84
CA PRO A 57 -8.95 12.45 8.52
C PRO A 57 -9.70 12.82 9.80
N ASN A 58 -9.52 14.05 10.27
CA ASN A 58 -10.17 14.53 11.47
C ASN A 58 -11.69 14.46 11.18
N PRO A 59 -12.48 13.66 11.93
CA PRO A 59 -13.91 13.57 11.66
C PRO A 59 -14.51 14.98 11.78
N PRO A 60 -15.38 15.40 10.85
CA PRO A 60 -16.09 16.66 10.99
C PRO A 60 -16.87 16.62 12.31
N ILE A 61 -16.66 17.64 13.14
CA ILE A 61 -17.35 17.80 14.42
C ILE A 61 -18.84 17.98 14.08
N SER A 62 -19.67 16.99 14.44
CA SER A 62 -21.13 17.07 14.33
C SER A 62 -21.75 17.83 15.50
#